data_AF-A0A6H5GI63-F1
#
_entry.id   AF-A0A6H5GI63-F1
#
_cell.length_a   1.000
_cell.length_b   1.000
_cell.length_c   1.000
_cell.angle_alpha   90.00
_cell.angle_beta   90.00
_cell.angle_gamma   90.00
#
_symmetry.space_group_name_H-M   'P 1'
#
loop_
_entity.id
_entity.type
_entity.pdbx_description
1 polymer ?
#
loop_
_entity_poly.entity_id
_entity_poly.type
_entity_poly.pdbx_seq_one_letter_code
_entity_poly.pdbx_strand_id
1 'polypeptide(L)'
;MKPTIRIMSWNANGLLQRSKELEVVLNLSKIDICLISETHFTKETFFRMKGYKCYHALHPSNRARGGSAVLVKETIKHYESTKIEAEKYQISGIKIITPVYSLEKHSTIDQVHRIVNIIEEALEKKNVCSGIFLDVAQAFDKVWHEGLNHKLKKMLPYQYVELLESYLSRRYFCIKQEDAYSEPRTINAGVPQGSVIGPLLYLLYTCDLPETEENTTATFADDTAILAVGESNEESTQKLNRAISRISSWTAKWRIRLNEAKSVHIDFTNRSIVYTPTFINGVAIPYVNEAKYLGMTLDAKLRWKEHVKKKKTELVLKLRKMYWLIGRQSTMTIGNKLLLYKQVLKPVWSYGAQLWGCTAPTNRQIIQRFQNSVLRCITDAPWYFRNDALHRELNVDSVDQVIKQRASAHLTRLRDHLNEEAVKLLDVEDLTRRLKRTKPHELA
;
A
#
# COMPACT_ATOMS: atom_id res chain seq x y z
N MET A 1 -3.07 14.34 -21.93
CA MET A 1 -1.62 14.12 -21.82
C MET A 1 -1.26 14.10 -20.34
N LYS A 2 -0.51 13.09 -19.86
CA LYS A 2 -0.03 13.07 -18.46
C LYS A 2 0.90 14.28 -18.24
N PRO A 3 0.78 15.02 -17.12
CA PRO A 3 1.70 16.13 -16.83
C PRO A 3 3.12 15.56 -16.66
N THR A 4 4.05 15.93 -17.54
CA THR A 4 5.45 15.52 -17.47
C THR A 4 6.29 16.67 -16.92
N ILE A 5 7.03 16.41 -15.84
CA ILE A 5 7.97 17.36 -15.26
C ILE A 5 9.29 17.24 -16.03
N ARG A 6 9.79 18.35 -16.56
CA ARG A 6 11.10 18.39 -17.23
C ARG A 6 12.20 18.77 -16.26
N ILE A 7 13.20 17.90 -16.14
CA ILE A 7 14.36 18.10 -15.28
C ILE A 7 15.60 18.29 -16.17
N MET A 8 16.38 19.33 -15.87
CA MET A 8 17.68 19.59 -16.48
C MET A 8 18.77 19.50 -15.42
N SER A 9 19.93 18.97 -15.78
CA SER A 9 21.16 19.08 -15.00
C SER A 9 22.14 19.97 -15.75
N TRP A 10 22.76 20.92 -15.05
CA TRP A 10 23.70 21.87 -15.66
C TRP A 10 24.91 22.11 -14.75
N ASN A 11 26.11 21.99 -15.32
CA ASN A 11 27.31 22.43 -14.64
C ASN A 11 27.56 23.90 -15.00
N ALA A 12 27.38 24.79 -14.01
CA ALA A 12 27.46 26.23 -14.23
C ALA A 12 28.89 26.75 -14.26
N ASN A 13 29.83 26.11 -13.54
CA ASN A 13 31.20 26.60 -13.31
C ASN A 13 31.23 28.12 -13.03
N GLY A 14 30.37 28.58 -12.12
CA GLY A 14 30.08 29.99 -11.85
C GLY A 14 28.73 30.46 -12.39
N LEU A 15 27.67 30.32 -11.59
CA LEU A 15 26.29 30.58 -12.01
C LEU A 15 25.98 32.05 -12.30
N LEU A 16 26.63 33.00 -11.61
CA LEU A 16 26.37 34.44 -11.80
C LEU A 16 26.71 34.91 -13.22
N GLN A 17 27.83 34.43 -13.77
CA GLN A 17 28.32 34.84 -15.09
C GLN A 17 27.44 34.33 -16.23
N ARG A 18 26.73 33.21 -16.02
CA ARG A 18 25.91 32.53 -17.04
C ARG A 18 24.40 32.61 -16.77
N SER A 19 23.98 33.53 -15.91
CA SER A 19 22.59 33.71 -15.50
C SER A 19 21.62 33.94 -16.67
N LYS A 20 21.99 34.79 -17.65
CA LYS A 20 21.17 35.06 -18.84
C LYS A 20 21.04 33.86 -19.77
N GLU A 21 22.12 33.10 -19.93
CA GLU A 21 22.13 31.87 -20.73
C GLU A 21 21.17 30.84 -20.12
N LEU A 22 21.23 30.66 -18.80
CA LEU A 22 20.32 29.77 -18.08
C LEU A 22 18.86 30.18 -18.28
N GLU A 23 18.54 31.48 -18.18
CA GLU A 23 17.17 31.97 -18.35
C GLU A 23 16.61 31.64 -19.75
N VAL A 24 17.42 31.81 -20.79
CA VAL A 24 17.05 31.46 -22.16
C VAL A 24 16.79 29.95 -22.29
N VAL A 25 17.69 29.12 -21.76
CA VAL A 25 17.58 27.66 -21.84
C VAL A 25 16.34 27.14 -21.11
N LEU A 26 16.06 27.67 -19.91
CA LEU A 26 14.89 27.27 -19.12
C LEU A 26 13.58 27.62 -19.81
N ASN A 27 13.51 28.80 -20.45
CA ASN A 27 12.33 29.25 -21.17
C ASN A 27 12.11 28.48 -22.48
N LEU A 28 13.15 28.31 -23.30
CA LEU A 28 13.06 27.59 -24.58
C LEU A 28 12.72 26.11 -24.39
N SER A 29 13.41 25.47 -23.45
CA SER A 29 13.24 24.02 -23.20
C SER A 29 12.04 23.72 -22.29
N LYS A 30 11.37 24.76 -21.78
CA LYS A 30 10.25 24.69 -20.82
C LYS A 30 10.59 23.77 -19.64
N ILE A 31 11.77 23.98 -19.05
CA ILE A 31 12.24 23.19 -17.90
C ILE A 31 11.38 23.53 -16.67
N ASP A 32 11.14 22.56 -15.80
CA ASP A 32 10.40 22.77 -14.57
C ASP A 32 11.32 22.76 -13.34
N ILE A 33 12.38 21.94 -13.40
CA ILE A 33 13.39 21.79 -12.35
C ILE A 33 14.78 21.80 -13.00
N CYS A 34 15.69 22.64 -12.49
CA CYS A 34 17.08 22.67 -12.92
C CYS A 34 18.01 22.37 -11.75
N LEU A 35 18.82 21.32 -11.89
CA LEU A 35 19.86 20.91 -10.96
C LEU A 35 21.17 21.54 -11.42
N ILE A 36 21.80 22.32 -10.55
CA ILE A 36 23.01 23.09 -10.89
C ILE A 36 24.16 22.68 -9.98
N SER A 37 25.28 22.30 -10.60
CA SER A 37 26.55 22.07 -9.93
C SER A 37 27.54 23.22 -10.18
N GLU A 38 28.50 23.38 -9.28
CA GLU A 38 29.56 24.41 -9.36
C GLU A 38 29.01 25.83 -9.41
N THR A 39 28.12 26.16 -8.47
CA THR A 39 27.47 27.48 -8.43
C THR A 39 28.43 28.61 -8.08
N HIS A 40 29.48 28.31 -7.30
CA HIS A 40 30.44 29.27 -6.74
C HIS A 40 29.80 30.35 -5.87
N PHE A 41 28.68 30.02 -5.24
CA PHE A 41 28.00 30.92 -4.31
C PHE A 41 28.77 31.06 -2.98
N THR A 42 28.71 32.25 -2.41
CA THR A 42 29.16 32.58 -1.05
C THR A 42 27.97 33.07 -0.23
N LYS A 43 28.15 33.29 1.06
CA LYS A 43 27.10 33.88 1.93
C LYS A 43 26.62 35.26 1.47
N GLU A 44 27.40 35.93 0.62
CA GLU A 44 27.11 37.27 0.11
C GLU A 44 26.49 37.25 -1.30
N THR A 45 26.46 36.09 -1.97
CA THR A 45 25.88 35.98 -3.31
C THR A 45 24.36 35.79 -3.24
N PHE A 46 23.63 36.69 -3.89
CA PHE A 46 22.18 36.58 -4.06
C PHE A 46 21.85 36.24 -5.51
N PHE A 47 21.13 35.15 -5.72
CA PHE A 47 20.65 34.74 -7.04
C PHE A 47 19.14 34.58 -7.01
N ARG A 48 18.45 35.31 -7.89
CA ARG A 48 17.00 35.22 -8.07
C ARG A 48 16.68 35.13 -9.54
N MET A 49 15.73 34.29 -9.89
CA MET A 49 15.28 34.09 -11.25
C MET A 49 13.76 34.16 -11.29
N LYS A 50 13.20 34.84 -12.29
CA LYS A 50 11.76 35.11 -12.35
C LYS A 50 10.99 33.79 -12.57
N GLY A 51 10.02 33.52 -11.70
CA GLY A 51 9.18 32.32 -11.79
C GLY A 51 9.84 31.03 -11.29
N TYR A 52 11.05 31.11 -10.72
CA TYR A 52 11.74 29.98 -10.09
C TYR A 52 12.21 30.34 -8.69
N LYS A 53 12.04 29.40 -7.77
CA LYS A 53 12.62 29.47 -6.44
C LYS A 53 13.96 28.73 -6.43
N CYS A 54 14.98 29.36 -5.85
CA CYS A 54 16.33 28.83 -5.74
C CYS A 54 16.59 28.27 -4.34
N TYR A 55 17.12 27.05 -4.29
CA TYR A 55 17.66 26.42 -3.10
C TYR A 55 19.13 26.16 -3.35
N HIS A 56 20.01 26.43 -2.40
CA HIS A 56 21.45 26.24 -2.60
C HIS A 56 22.14 25.76 -1.34
N ALA A 57 23.17 24.92 -1.51
CA ALA A 57 24.10 24.51 -0.48
C ALA A 57 25.48 25.12 -0.77
N LEU A 58 25.99 25.86 0.20
CA LEU A 58 27.26 26.56 0.10
C LEU A 58 28.41 25.64 0.51
N HIS A 59 29.61 25.94 0.03
CA HIS A 59 30.80 25.27 0.54
C HIS A 59 31.08 25.71 2.00
N PRO A 60 31.40 24.81 2.94
CA PRO A 60 31.57 25.16 4.37
C PRO A 60 32.63 26.24 4.61
N SER A 61 33.68 26.26 3.77
CA SER A 61 34.75 27.26 3.84
C SER A 61 34.38 28.64 3.27
N ASN A 62 33.14 28.83 2.80
CA ASN A 62 32.61 30.06 2.19
C ASN A 62 33.48 30.66 1.06
N ARG A 63 34.27 29.84 0.37
CA ARG A 63 35.04 30.25 -0.82
C ARG A 63 34.17 30.04 -2.06
N ALA A 64 34.35 30.88 -3.08
CA ALA A 64 33.66 30.76 -4.37
C ALA A 64 34.19 29.57 -5.19
N ARG A 65 34.02 28.36 -4.65
CA ARG A 65 34.45 27.10 -5.24
C ARG A 65 33.45 26.00 -4.86
N GLY A 66 33.01 25.23 -5.85
CA GLY A 66 31.97 24.21 -5.65
C GLY A 66 30.60 24.81 -5.34
N GLY A 67 29.75 24.04 -4.67
CA GLY A 67 28.37 24.42 -4.34
C GLY A 67 27.34 23.86 -5.32
N SER A 68 26.14 23.63 -4.80
CA SER A 68 24.99 23.11 -5.56
C SER A 68 23.81 24.06 -5.43
N ALA A 69 23.04 24.22 -6.50
CA ALA A 69 21.75 24.87 -6.45
C ALA A 69 20.69 24.05 -7.19
N VAL A 70 19.45 24.20 -6.77
CA VAL A 70 18.30 23.63 -7.45
C VAL A 70 17.27 24.73 -7.64
N LEU A 71 16.86 24.93 -8.89
CA LEU A 71 15.85 25.90 -9.29
C LEU A 71 14.56 25.14 -9.58
N VAL A 72 13.48 25.50 -8.89
CA VAL A 72 12.17 24.88 -9.05
C VAL A 72 11.16 25.94 -9.42
N LYS A 73 10.39 25.69 -10.49
CA LYS A 73 9.35 26.60 -10.95
C LYS A 73 8.30 26.84 -9.85
N GLU A 74 7.95 28.10 -9.60
CA GLU A 74 7.06 28.49 -8.50
C GLU A 74 5.64 27.91 -8.63
N THR A 75 5.23 27.54 -9.84
CA THR A 75 3.94 26.88 -10.11
C THR A 75 3.86 25.47 -9.53
N ILE A 76 4.99 24.86 -9.17
CA ILE A 76 5.05 23.51 -8.59
C ILE A 76 5.09 23.63 -7.07
N LYS A 77 4.25 22.87 -6.35
CA LYS A 77 4.32 22.81 -4.89
C LYS A 77 5.57 22.05 -4.45
N HIS A 78 6.49 22.73 -3.77
CA HIS A 78 7.76 22.17 -3.36
C HIS A 78 8.25 22.77 -2.03
N TYR A 79 9.03 22.00 -1.28
CA TYR A 79 9.54 22.35 0.05
C TYR A 79 11.02 22.00 0.15
N GLU A 80 11.79 22.84 0.84
CA GLU A 80 13.17 22.50 1.17
C GLU A 80 13.19 21.28 2.10
N SER A 81 14.10 20.35 1.81
CA SER A 81 14.34 19.15 2.62
C SER A 81 15.75 19.24 3.22
N THR A 82 16.41 18.10 3.39
CA THR A 82 17.72 18.01 4.04
C THR A 82 18.77 18.82 3.29
N LYS A 83 19.47 19.68 4.04
CA LYS A 83 20.61 20.44 3.56
C LYS A 83 21.88 19.90 4.23
N ILE A 84 22.83 19.43 3.44
CA ILE A 84 24.11 18.92 3.95
C ILE A 84 25.23 19.72 3.31
N GLU A 85 26.00 20.40 4.14
CA GLU A 85 27.18 21.17 3.74
C GLU A 85 28.40 20.51 4.41
N ALA A 86 29.10 19.65 3.67
CA ALA A 86 30.34 19.01 4.10
C ALA A 86 31.50 19.41 3.17
N GLU A 87 32.74 19.22 3.61
CA GLU A 87 33.92 19.56 2.79
C GLU A 87 33.95 18.83 1.44
N LYS A 88 33.46 17.58 1.40
CA LYS A 88 33.47 16.73 0.20
C LYS A 88 32.12 16.65 -0.52
N TYR A 89 31.02 17.01 0.15
CA TYR A 89 29.68 16.85 -0.40
C TYR A 89 28.82 18.07 -0.06
N GLN A 90 28.19 18.65 -1.07
CA GLN A 90 27.15 19.67 -0.91
C GLN A 90 25.85 19.11 -1.48
N ILE A 91 24.81 19.05 -0.65
CA ILE A 91 23.53 18.45 -1.00
C ILE A 91 22.42 19.44 -0.65
N SER A 92 21.61 19.76 -1.66
CA SER A 92 20.35 20.51 -1.51
C SER A 92 19.19 19.57 -1.80
N GLY A 93 18.55 19.03 -0.75
CA GLY A 93 17.36 18.20 -0.89
C GLY A 93 16.11 19.05 -1.07
N ILE A 94 15.24 18.68 -2.01
CA ILE A 94 13.92 19.30 -2.18
C ILE A 94 12.86 18.22 -2.29
N LYS A 95 11.76 18.40 -1.55
CA LYS A 95 10.55 17.58 -1.67
C LYS A 95 9.58 18.26 -2.62
N ILE A 96 9.20 17.57 -3.69
CA ILE A 96 8.22 18.03 -4.66
C ILE A 96 6.92 17.27 -4.47
N ILE A 97 5.78 17.97 -4.49
CA ILE A 97 4.46 17.34 -4.49
C ILE A 97 3.99 17.26 -5.94
N THR A 98 4.07 16.07 -6.51
CA THR A 98 3.48 15.78 -7.82
C THR A 98 2.01 15.37 -7.65
N PRO A 99 1.07 15.91 -8.45
CA PRO A 99 -0.34 15.55 -8.35
C PRO A 99 -0.63 14.12 -8.83
N VAL A 100 0.26 13.51 -9.62
CA VAL A 100 -0.12 12.40 -10.49
C VAL A 100 -0.10 11.03 -9.80
N TYR A 101 0.84 10.73 -8.91
CA TYR A 101 0.85 9.43 -8.21
C TYR A 101 1.62 9.53 -6.88
N SER A 102 0.91 9.63 -5.76
CA SER A 102 1.51 9.44 -4.44
C SER A 102 1.05 8.11 -3.86
N LEU A 103 1.96 7.12 -3.86
CA LEU A 103 1.76 5.88 -3.12
C LEU A 103 1.58 6.14 -1.62
N GLU A 104 2.09 7.27 -1.10
CA GLU A 104 2.02 7.63 0.33
C GLU A 104 0.58 7.83 0.84
N LYS A 105 -0.39 8.05 -0.06
CA LYS A 105 -1.80 8.25 0.31
C LYS A 105 -2.70 7.03 0.09
N HIS A 106 -2.21 6.00 -0.62
CA HIS A 106 -2.94 4.76 -0.83
C HIS A 106 -2.76 3.81 0.35
N SER A 107 -3.86 3.25 0.84
CA SER A 107 -3.88 2.23 1.89
C SER A 107 -4.30 0.88 1.33
N THR A 108 -3.98 -0.19 2.07
CA THR A 108 -4.52 -1.52 1.81
C THR A 108 -6.05 -1.52 1.74
N ILE A 109 -6.70 -0.70 2.56
CA ILE A 109 -8.16 -0.60 2.63
C ILE A 109 -8.74 -0.06 1.32
N ASP A 110 -8.07 0.88 0.65
CA ASP A 110 -8.54 1.44 -0.62
C ASP A 110 -8.59 0.35 -1.70
N GLN A 111 -7.57 -0.51 -1.73
CA GLN A 111 -7.52 -1.62 -2.67
C GLN A 111 -8.56 -2.70 -2.36
N VAL A 112 -8.76 -3.04 -1.08
CA VAL A 112 -9.84 -3.96 -0.69
C VAL A 112 -11.21 -3.35 -1.01
N HIS A 113 -11.39 -2.05 -0.79
CA HIS A 113 -12.65 -1.35 -1.08
C HIS A 113 -13.00 -1.42 -2.56
N ARG A 114 -12.02 -1.22 -3.45
CA ARG A 114 -12.20 -1.36 -4.90
C ARG A 114 -12.69 -2.75 -5.30
N ILE A 115 -12.05 -3.80 -4.78
CA ILE A 115 -12.45 -5.19 -5.03
C ILE A 115 -13.86 -5.47 -4.49
N VAL A 116 -14.14 -5.03 -3.26
CA VAL A 116 -15.44 -5.18 -2.60
C VAL A 116 -16.54 -4.52 -3.43
N ASN A 117 -16.33 -3.30 -3.92
CA ASN A 117 -17.33 -2.59 -4.72
C ASN A 117 -17.64 -3.32 -6.03
N ILE A 118 -16.62 -3.82 -6.74
CA ILE A 118 -16.81 -4.63 -7.97
C ILE A 118 -17.62 -5.90 -7.69
N ILE A 119 -17.29 -6.60 -6.60
CA ILE A 119 -18.02 -7.80 -6.19
C ILE A 119 -19.46 -7.46 -5.82
N GLU A 120 -19.70 -6.38 -5.07
CA GLU A 120 -21.05 -5.95 -4.70
C GLU A 120 -21.90 -5.58 -5.92
N GLU A 121 -21.35 -4.84 -6.87
CA GLU A 121 -22.02 -4.50 -8.13
C GLU A 121 -22.38 -5.76 -8.94
N ALA A 122 -21.45 -6.72 -9.04
CA ALA A 122 -21.73 -7.99 -9.71
C ALA A 122 -22.86 -8.75 -9.01
N LEU A 123 -22.85 -8.81 -7.67
CA LEU A 123 -23.89 -9.48 -6.88
C LEU A 123 -25.25 -8.78 -6.99
N GLU A 124 -25.30 -7.45 -7.08
CA GLU A 124 -26.54 -6.69 -7.29
C GLU A 124 -27.14 -7.01 -8.67
N LYS A 125 -26.32 -6.99 -9.73
CA LYS A 125 -26.68 -7.33 -11.12
C LYS A 125 -26.98 -8.82 -11.35
N LYS A 126 -26.84 -9.68 -10.32
CA LYS A 126 -26.98 -11.15 -10.38
C LYS A 126 -25.94 -11.83 -11.27
N ASN A 127 -24.81 -11.17 -11.51
CA ASN A 127 -23.68 -11.71 -12.25
C ASN A 127 -22.80 -12.58 -11.33
N VAL A 128 -21.92 -13.38 -11.96
CA VAL A 128 -20.89 -14.16 -11.28
C VAL A 128 -19.57 -13.41 -11.39
N CYS A 129 -18.93 -13.18 -10.25
CA CYS A 129 -17.59 -12.60 -10.21
C CYS A 129 -16.61 -13.70 -9.78
N SER A 130 -15.86 -14.25 -10.72
CA SER A 130 -14.82 -15.25 -10.45
C SER A 130 -13.52 -14.53 -10.11
N GLY A 131 -12.93 -14.89 -8.98
CA GLY A 131 -11.74 -14.26 -8.44
C GLY A 131 -10.62 -15.25 -8.18
N ILE A 132 -9.40 -14.90 -8.60
CA ILE A 132 -8.19 -15.63 -8.24
C ILE A 132 -7.30 -14.75 -7.41
N PHE A 133 -6.87 -15.29 -6.27
CA PHE A 133 -5.90 -14.69 -5.38
C PHE A 133 -4.59 -15.47 -5.53
N LEU A 134 -3.61 -14.84 -6.17
CA LEU A 134 -2.29 -15.41 -6.44
C LEU A 134 -1.35 -15.12 -5.28
N ASP A 135 -0.65 -16.16 -4.83
CA ASP A 135 0.43 -16.07 -3.84
C ASP A 135 1.78 -16.15 -4.57
N VAL A 136 2.60 -15.10 -4.49
CA VAL A 136 3.95 -15.09 -5.08
C VAL A 136 4.96 -15.67 -4.08
N ALA A 137 5.65 -16.73 -4.47
CA ALA A 137 6.55 -17.45 -3.58
C ALA A 137 7.86 -16.68 -3.33
N GLN A 138 7.99 -16.05 -2.16
CA GLN A 138 9.18 -15.26 -1.77
C GLN A 138 9.46 -14.12 -2.76
N ALA A 139 8.47 -13.24 -2.92
CA ALA A 139 8.45 -12.18 -3.92
C ALA A 139 9.71 -11.28 -3.91
N PHE A 140 10.17 -10.85 -2.74
CA PHE A 140 11.37 -10.02 -2.61
C PHE A 140 12.67 -10.78 -2.82
N ASP A 141 12.75 -12.05 -2.40
CA ASP A 141 14.00 -12.83 -2.42
C ASP A 141 14.30 -13.42 -3.81
N LYS A 142 13.30 -13.48 -4.69
CA LYS A 142 13.42 -14.10 -6.03
C LYS A 142 13.42 -13.10 -7.19
N VAL A 143 13.51 -11.80 -6.91
CA VAL A 143 13.63 -10.80 -7.98
C VAL A 143 14.88 -11.08 -8.81
N TRP A 144 14.70 -11.38 -10.10
CA TRP A 144 15.81 -11.67 -10.99
C TRP A 144 16.54 -10.38 -11.39
N HIS A 145 17.80 -10.25 -10.96
CA HIS A 145 18.59 -9.01 -11.12
C HIS A 145 18.75 -8.58 -12.59
N GLU A 146 19.06 -9.51 -13.50
CA GLU A 146 19.25 -9.17 -14.92
C GLU A 146 17.93 -8.71 -15.56
N GLY A 147 16.81 -9.38 -15.22
CA GLY A 147 15.48 -8.99 -15.66
C GLY A 147 15.07 -7.62 -15.13
N LEU A 148 15.37 -7.34 -13.86
CA LEU A 148 15.16 -6.02 -13.25
C LEU A 148 16.00 -4.95 -13.95
N ASN A 149 17.30 -5.18 -14.14
CA ASN A 149 18.20 -4.24 -14.84
C ASN A 149 17.70 -3.97 -16.27
N HIS A 150 17.21 -4.98 -16.98
CA HIS A 150 16.59 -4.79 -18.31
C HIS A 150 15.36 -3.88 -18.28
N LYS A 151 14.51 -3.98 -17.24
CA LYS A 151 13.38 -3.06 -17.05
C LYS A 151 13.85 -1.65 -16.70
N LEU A 152 14.81 -1.53 -15.77
CA LEU A 152 15.35 -0.24 -15.33
C LEU A 152 15.99 0.53 -16.50
N LYS A 153 16.74 -0.14 -17.38
CA LYS A 153 17.34 0.45 -18.60
C LYS A 153 16.32 1.10 -19.54
N LYS A 154 15.06 0.64 -19.52
CA LYS A 154 13.98 1.20 -20.34
C LYS A 154 13.28 2.38 -19.70
N MET A 155 13.29 2.46 -18.37
CA MET A 155 12.51 3.43 -17.60
C MET A 155 13.34 4.59 -17.06
N LEU A 156 14.62 4.36 -16.76
CA LEU A 156 15.49 5.31 -16.07
C LEU A 156 16.72 5.67 -16.92
N PRO A 157 17.30 6.88 -16.72
CA PRO A 157 18.58 7.24 -17.31
C PRO A 157 19.71 6.31 -16.85
N TYR A 158 20.70 6.15 -17.73
CA TYR A 158 21.82 5.21 -17.55
C TYR A 158 22.53 5.33 -16.20
N GLN A 159 22.77 6.55 -15.71
CA GLN A 159 23.50 6.79 -14.45
C GLN A 159 22.79 6.19 -13.23
N TYR A 160 21.45 6.26 -13.21
CA TYR A 160 20.67 5.67 -12.11
C TYR A 160 20.64 4.15 -12.17
N VAL A 161 20.61 3.60 -13.38
CA VAL A 161 20.68 2.15 -13.59
C VAL A 161 22.00 1.62 -13.08
N GLU A 162 23.12 2.25 -13.41
CA GLU A 162 24.46 1.84 -12.96
C GLU A 162 24.57 1.88 -11.42
N LEU A 163 24.00 2.90 -10.78
CA LEU A 163 23.94 2.99 -9.32
C LEU A 163 23.11 1.85 -8.71
N LEU A 164 21.94 1.55 -9.27
CA LEU A 164 21.07 0.47 -8.79
C LEU A 164 21.67 -0.92 -9.06
N GLU A 165 22.36 -1.09 -10.19
CA GLU A 165 23.09 -2.30 -10.53
C GLU A 165 24.25 -2.55 -9.56
N SER A 166 25.03 -1.51 -9.26
CA SER A 166 26.06 -1.54 -8.21
C SER A 166 25.46 -1.86 -6.83
N TYR A 167 24.27 -1.32 -6.52
CA TYR A 167 23.59 -1.59 -5.26
C TYR A 167 23.16 -3.06 -5.09
N LEU A 168 22.78 -3.75 -6.17
CA LEU A 168 22.33 -5.15 -6.15
C LEU A 168 23.48 -6.15 -6.34
N SER A 169 24.55 -5.74 -7.01
CA SER A 169 25.68 -6.61 -7.36
C SER A 169 26.60 -6.91 -6.17
N ARG A 170 27.28 -8.07 -6.23
CA ARG A 170 28.34 -8.48 -5.28
C ARG A 170 27.93 -8.39 -3.80
N ARG A 171 26.70 -8.78 -3.51
CA ARG A 171 26.20 -8.88 -2.14
C ARG A 171 26.51 -10.26 -1.55
N TYR A 172 26.86 -10.28 -0.27
CA TYR A 172 27.12 -11.49 0.49
C TYR A 172 26.24 -11.50 1.73
N PHE A 173 25.83 -12.68 2.18
CA PHE A 173 25.18 -12.87 3.47
C PHE A 173 25.92 -13.93 4.29
N CYS A 174 25.83 -13.81 5.60
CA CYS A 174 26.26 -14.82 6.56
C CYS A 174 25.11 -15.09 7.53
N ILE A 175 25.02 -16.32 8.02
CA ILE A 175 24.04 -16.72 9.02
C ILE A 175 24.75 -16.70 10.37
N LYS A 176 24.20 -15.94 11.33
CA LYS A 176 24.65 -15.97 12.71
C LYS A 176 23.74 -16.90 13.51
N GLN A 177 24.32 -17.91 14.13
CA GLN A 177 23.65 -18.74 15.12
C GLN A 177 24.44 -18.65 16.42
N GLU A 178 23.83 -18.05 17.44
CA GLU A 178 24.50 -17.73 18.71
C GLU A 178 25.79 -16.94 18.47
N ASP A 179 26.96 -17.51 18.80
CA ASP A 179 28.27 -16.86 18.64
C ASP A 179 29.01 -17.28 17.36
N ALA A 180 28.45 -18.18 16.56
CA ALA A 180 29.06 -18.66 15.32
C ALA A 180 28.48 -17.97 14.08
N TYR A 181 29.36 -17.64 13.13
CA TYR A 181 29.01 -17.12 11.82
C TYR A 181 29.29 -18.18 10.75
N SER A 182 28.38 -18.33 9.79
CA SER A 182 28.64 -19.11 8.59
C SER A 182 29.64 -18.40 7.68
N GLU A 183 30.25 -19.17 6.77
CA GLU A 183 30.98 -18.60 5.64
C GLU A 183 30.09 -17.66 4.80
N PRO A 184 30.67 -16.60 4.22
CA PRO A 184 29.94 -15.67 3.38
C PRO A 184 29.47 -16.36 2.09
N ARG A 185 28.17 -16.28 1.80
CA ARG A 185 27.54 -16.79 0.58
C ARG A 185 27.08 -15.63 -0.30
N THR A 186 27.17 -15.77 -1.62
CA THR A 186 26.74 -14.73 -2.57
C THR A 186 25.23 -14.69 -2.71
N ILE A 187 24.68 -13.49 -2.92
CA ILE A 187 23.27 -13.26 -3.26
C ILE A 187 23.16 -13.06 -4.77
N ASN A 188 22.55 -14.02 -5.46
CA ASN A 188 22.40 -14.00 -6.93
C ASN A 188 21.02 -13.52 -7.40
N ALA A 189 20.06 -13.39 -6.47
CA ALA A 189 18.70 -12.93 -6.74
C ALA A 189 18.12 -12.28 -5.49
N GLY A 190 17.12 -11.43 -5.72
CA GLY A 190 16.34 -10.80 -4.67
C GLY A 190 16.79 -9.39 -4.32
N VAL A 191 15.90 -8.68 -3.64
CA VAL A 191 16.12 -7.32 -3.18
C VAL A 191 16.24 -7.33 -1.65
N PRO A 192 17.19 -6.60 -1.05
CA PRO A 192 17.40 -6.67 0.40
C PRO A 192 16.14 -6.30 1.19
N GLN A 193 15.62 -7.25 1.96
CA GLN A 193 14.47 -7.00 2.85
C GLN A 193 14.86 -5.99 3.94
N GLY A 194 13.97 -5.03 4.22
CA GLY A 194 14.26 -3.93 5.14
C GLY A 194 15.04 -2.76 4.54
N SER A 195 15.45 -2.85 3.27
CA SER A 195 15.96 -1.68 2.55
C SER A 195 14.84 -0.70 2.20
N VAL A 196 15.14 0.59 2.25
CA VAL A 196 14.19 1.67 1.90
C VAL A 196 13.78 1.60 0.42
N ILE A 197 14.73 1.22 -0.45
CA ILE A 197 14.53 1.17 -1.91
C ILE A 197 13.91 -0.18 -2.34
N GLY A 198 13.91 -1.19 -1.46
CA GLY A 198 13.53 -2.54 -1.82
C GLY A 198 12.08 -2.68 -2.34
N PRO A 199 11.08 -2.15 -1.63
CA PRO A 199 9.70 -2.08 -2.11
C PRO A 199 9.55 -1.38 -3.45
N LEU A 200 10.32 -0.30 -3.69
CA LEU A 200 10.27 0.44 -4.95
C LEU A 200 10.81 -0.40 -6.12
N LEU A 201 11.92 -1.12 -5.93
CA LEU A 201 12.47 -2.00 -6.95
C LEU A 201 11.52 -3.14 -7.30
N TYR A 202 10.84 -3.70 -6.29
CA TYR A 202 9.81 -4.71 -6.52
C TYR A 202 8.62 -4.14 -7.31
N LEU A 203 8.13 -2.95 -6.97
CA LEU A 203 7.05 -2.29 -7.72
C LEU A 203 7.45 -2.00 -9.17
N LEU A 204 8.67 -1.50 -9.41
CA LEU A 204 9.21 -1.31 -10.76
C LEU A 204 9.36 -2.64 -11.51
N TYR A 205 9.66 -3.71 -10.79
CA TYR A 205 9.75 -5.04 -11.37
C TYR A 205 8.38 -5.61 -11.76
N THR A 206 7.30 -5.30 -11.04
CA THR A 206 5.95 -5.82 -11.32
C THR A 206 5.05 -4.85 -12.09
N CYS A 207 5.51 -3.65 -12.43
CA CYS A 207 4.68 -2.60 -13.05
C CYS A 207 4.19 -2.92 -14.46
N ASP A 208 4.80 -3.90 -15.15
CA ASP A 208 4.42 -4.36 -16.50
C ASP A 208 3.53 -5.61 -16.46
N LEU A 209 2.87 -5.88 -15.32
CA LEU A 209 1.90 -6.95 -15.19
C LEU A 209 0.79 -6.76 -16.25
N PRO A 210 0.43 -7.80 -17.02
CA PRO A 210 -0.51 -7.64 -18.12
C PRO A 210 -1.92 -7.35 -17.59
N GLU A 211 -2.46 -6.20 -17.98
CA GLU A 211 -3.86 -5.85 -17.75
C GLU A 211 -4.71 -6.26 -18.97
N THR A 212 -5.92 -6.72 -18.72
CA THR A 212 -6.94 -7.04 -19.74
C THR A 212 -8.16 -6.20 -19.45
N GLU A 213 -8.76 -5.56 -20.47
CA GLU A 213 -9.97 -4.75 -20.30
C GLU A 213 -11.15 -5.57 -19.73
N GLU A 214 -11.17 -6.88 -19.97
CA GLU A 214 -12.20 -7.80 -19.48
C GLU A 214 -12.09 -8.12 -17.97
N ASN A 215 -10.93 -7.85 -17.34
CA ASN A 215 -10.65 -8.28 -15.97
C ASN A 215 -10.08 -7.15 -15.11
N THR A 216 -10.51 -7.08 -13.86
CA THR A 216 -9.89 -6.17 -12.90
C THR A 216 -8.70 -6.84 -12.24
N THR A 217 -7.51 -6.30 -12.48
CA THR A 217 -6.30 -6.70 -11.75
C THR A 217 -6.08 -5.77 -10.57
N ALA A 218 -5.92 -6.36 -9.40
CA ALA A 218 -5.71 -5.66 -8.15
C ALA A 218 -4.42 -6.18 -7.50
N THR A 219 -3.35 -5.40 -7.61
CA THR A 219 -2.05 -5.71 -7.02
C THR A 219 -1.80 -4.85 -5.79
N PHE A 220 -1.19 -5.43 -4.77
CA PHE A 220 -0.64 -4.70 -3.64
C PHE A 220 0.60 -5.43 -3.15
N ALA A 221 1.77 -4.89 -3.53
CA ALA A 221 3.04 -5.61 -3.39
C ALA A 221 2.96 -7.01 -4.01
N ASP A 222 3.18 -8.06 -3.22
CA ASP A 222 3.15 -9.46 -3.62
C ASP A 222 1.73 -10.06 -3.72
N ASP A 223 0.76 -9.51 -2.99
CA ASP A 223 -0.64 -9.93 -3.08
C ASP A 223 -1.23 -9.47 -4.43
N THR A 224 -1.60 -10.44 -5.28
CA THR A 224 -2.22 -10.16 -6.59
C THR A 224 -3.58 -10.84 -6.67
N ALA A 225 -4.64 -10.06 -6.89
CA ALA A 225 -5.98 -10.54 -7.13
C ALA A 225 -6.43 -10.20 -8.55
N ILE A 226 -7.11 -11.14 -9.21
CA ILE A 226 -7.70 -10.95 -10.54
C ILE A 226 -9.17 -11.28 -10.44
N LEU A 227 -10.02 -10.38 -10.89
CA LEU A 227 -11.47 -10.53 -10.87
C LEU A 227 -12.00 -10.46 -12.30
N ALA A 228 -12.87 -11.40 -12.65
CA ALA A 228 -13.57 -11.45 -13.92
C ALA A 228 -15.08 -11.50 -13.66
N VAL A 229 -15.84 -10.60 -14.29
CA VAL A 229 -17.31 -10.56 -14.16
C VAL A 229 -17.94 -11.10 -15.44
N GLY A 230 -18.88 -12.03 -15.27
CA GLY A 230 -19.68 -12.61 -16.35
C GLY A 230 -21.14 -12.82 -15.94
N GLU A 231 -22.03 -12.92 -16.91
CA GLU A 231 -23.45 -13.23 -16.63
C GLU A 231 -23.63 -14.70 -16.21
N SER A 232 -22.75 -15.56 -16.74
CA SER A 232 -22.65 -16.99 -16.45
C SER A 232 -21.33 -17.36 -15.77
N ASN A 233 -21.29 -18.54 -15.16
CA ASN A 233 -20.07 -19.06 -14.54
C ASN A 233 -19.01 -19.41 -15.59
N GLU A 234 -19.45 -19.95 -16.72
CA GLU A 234 -18.60 -20.37 -17.82
C GLU A 234 -17.91 -19.14 -18.44
N GLU A 235 -18.65 -18.06 -18.66
CA GLU A 235 -18.11 -16.82 -19.22
C GLU A 235 -17.08 -16.17 -18.27
N SER A 236 -17.41 -16.05 -16.99
CA SER A 236 -16.49 -15.47 -15.98
C SER A 236 -15.23 -16.32 -15.83
N THR A 237 -15.36 -17.65 -15.78
CA THR A 237 -14.21 -18.56 -15.73
C THR A 237 -13.37 -18.48 -17.01
N GLN A 238 -13.99 -18.34 -18.19
CA GLN A 238 -13.26 -18.20 -19.46
C GLN A 238 -12.44 -16.90 -19.51
N LYS A 239 -13.03 -15.76 -19.14
CA LYS A 239 -12.33 -14.47 -19.04
C LYS A 239 -11.16 -14.54 -18.07
N LEU A 240 -11.36 -15.20 -16.94
CA LEU A 240 -10.35 -15.44 -15.94
C LEU A 240 -9.20 -16.33 -16.46
N ASN A 241 -9.52 -17.44 -17.13
CA ASN A 241 -8.53 -18.34 -17.76
C ASN A 241 -7.66 -17.63 -18.82
N ARG A 242 -8.24 -16.70 -19.59
CA ARG A 242 -7.48 -15.86 -20.53
C ARG A 242 -6.48 -14.97 -19.81
N ALA A 243 -6.87 -14.33 -18.71
CA ALA A 243 -5.95 -13.53 -17.89
C ALA A 243 -4.85 -14.40 -17.28
N ILE A 244 -5.20 -15.54 -16.71
CA ILE A 244 -4.23 -16.50 -16.15
C ILE A 244 -3.21 -16.91 -17.19
N SER A 245 -3.62 -17.25 -18.41
CA SER A 245 -2.70 -17.69 -19.47
C SER A 245 -1.67 -16.62 -19.79
N ARG A 246 -2.08 -15.34 -19.82
CA ARG A 246 -1.18 -14.20 -20.03
C ARG A 246 -0.24 -14.00 -18.84
N ILE A 247 -0.74 -14.13 -17.61
CA ILE A 247 0.05 -13.98 -16.39
C ILE A 247 1.03 -15.14 -16.22
N SER A 248 0.64 -16.37 -16.54
CA SER A 248 1.53 -17.54 -16.59
C SER A 248 2.68 -17.32 -17.58
N SER A 249 2.37 -16.84 -18.79
CA SER A 249 3.40 -16.50 -19.78
C SER A 249 4.34 -15.38 -19.29
N TRP A 250 3.79 -14.36 -18.63
CA TRP A 250 4.55 -13.24 -18.07
C TRP A 250 5.42 -13.67 -16.87
N THR A 251 4.89 -14.47 -15.96
CA THR A 251 5.63 -15.00 -14.80
C THR A 251 6.75 -15.92 -15.24
N ALA A 252 6.53 -16.76 -16.26
CA ALA A 252 7.59 -17.57 -16.88
C ALA A 252 8.69 -16.70 -17.50
N LYS A 253 8.32 -15.66 -18.26
CA LYS A 253 9.27 -14.72 -18.89
C LYS A 253 10.14 -14.00 -17.86
N TRP A 254 9.55 -13.56 -16.75
CA TRP A 254 10.26 -12.82 -15.72
C TRP A 254 10.86 -13.70 -14.63
N ARG A 255 10.63 -15.03 -14.64
CA ARG A 255 11.08 -15.98 -13.63
C ARG A 255 10.47 -15.76 -12.24
N ILE A 256 9.21 -15.31 -12.21
CA ILE A 256 8.42 -15.15 -10.99
C ILE A 256 7.76 -16.48 -10.68
N ARG A 257 8.02 -17.03 -9.50
CA ARG A 257 7.42 -18.30 -9.06
C ARG A 257 6.12 -18.04 -8.30
N LEU A 258 5.01 -18.55 -8.83
CA LEU A 258 3.75 -18.59 -8.12
C LEU A 258 3.72 -19.80 -7.17
N ASN A 259 2.87 -19.70 -6.15
CA ASN A 259 2.60 -20.79 -5.23
C ASN A 259 1.19 -21.30 -5.48
N GLU A 260 1.06 -22.32 -6.32
CA GLU A 260 -0.21 -22.85 -6.78
C GLU A 260 -1.05 -23.42 -5.62
N ALA A 261 -0.40 -23.99 -4.60
CA ALA A 261 -1.08 -24.57 -3.43
C ALA A 261 -1.64 -23.53 -2.45
N LYS A 262 -1.06 -22.33 -2.40
CA LYS A 262 -1.57 -21.21 -1.59
C LYS A 262 -2.43 -20.23 -2.38
N SER A 263 -2.33 -20.27 -3.70
CA SER A 263 -3.23 -19.52 -4.58
C SER A 263 -4.63 -20.10 -4.48
N VAL A 264 -5.64 -19.24 -4.59
CA VAL A 264 -7.03 -19.60 -4.30
C VAL A 264 -7.95 -19.13 -5.41
N HIS A 265 -8.86 -20.00 -5.83
CA HIS A 265 -9.98 -19.66 -6.70
C HIS A 265 -11.29 -19.57 -5.90
N ILE A 266 -12.05 -18.51 -6.10
CA ILE A 266 -13.34 -18.27 -5.45
C ILE A 266 -14.32 -17.63 -6.43
N ASP A 267 -15.57 -18.11 -6.43
CA ASP A 267 -16.66 -17.46 -7.15
C ASP A 267 -17.54 -16.69 -6.19
N PHE A 268 -17.65 -15.38 -6.42
CA PHE A 268 -18.56 -14.52 -5.68
C PHE A 268 -19.94 -14.54 -6.34
N THR A 269 -20.87 -15.27 -5.74
CA THR A 269 -22.24 -15.40 -6.23
C THR A 269 -23.24 -15.70 -5.11
N ASN A 270 -24.51 -15.39 -5.35
CA ASN A 270 -25.63 -15.88 -4.52
C ASN A 270 -26.32 -17.11 -5.12
N ARG A 271 -25.95 -17.52 -6.35
CA ARG A 271 -26.50 -18.69 -7.05
C ARG A 271 -25.76 -19.96 -6.64
N SER A 272 -26.42 -21.12 -6.78
CA SER A 272 -25.71 -22.40 -6.79
C SER A 272 -25.01 -22.53 -8.14
N ILE A 273 -23.71 -22.80 -8.12
CA ILE A 273 -22.89 -22.88 -9.33
C ILE A 273 -22.17 -24.23 -9.34
N VAL A 274 -22.00 -24.79 -10.53
CA VAL A 274 -21.13 -25.94 -10.76
C VAL A 274 -19.71 -25.43 -10.92
N TYR A 275 -18.80 -25.91 -10.10
CA TYR A 275 -17.39 -25.54 -10.16
C TYR A 275 -16.78 -25.90 -11.52
N THR A 276 -16.15 -24.92 -12.15
CA THR A 276 -15.33 -25.13 -13.34
C THR A 276 -13.85 -25.09 -12.93
N PRO A 277 -13.08 -26.18 -13.14
CA PRO A 277 -11.68 -26.22 -12.75
C PRO A 277 -10.84 -25.19 -13.50
N THR A 278 -10.03 -24.48 -12.74
CA THR A 278 -9.09 -23.46 -13.25
C THR A 278 -7.67 -23.93 -13.01
N PHE A 279 -6.84 -23.88 -14.05
CA PHE A 279 -5.47 -24.39 -14.02
C PHE A 279 -4.47 -23.25 -14.17
N ILE A 280 -3.43 -23.26 -13.33
CA ILE A 280 -2.23 -22.42 -13.48
C ILE A 280 -1.05 -23.35 -13.71
N ASN A 281 -0.30 -23.16 -14.80
CA ASN A 281 0.88 -23.97 -15.12
C ASN A 281 0.59 -25.49 -15.14
N GLY A 282 -0.63 -25.90 -15.50
CA GLY A 282 -1.07 -27.30 -15.50
C GLY A 282 -1.50 -27.85 -14.13
N VAL A 283 -1.46 -27.05 -13.06
CA VAL A 283 -1.91 -27.42 -11.71
C VAL A 283 -3.28 -26.82 -11.43
N ALA A 284 -4.22 -27.63 -10.93
CA ALA A 284 -5.54 -27.17 -10.53
C ALA A 284 -5.45 -26.33 -9.24
N ILE A 285 -6.00 -25.12 -9.26
CA ILE A 285 -6.04 -24.24 -8.07
C ILE A 285 -7.15 -24.73 -7.13
N PRO A 286 -6.92 -24.77 -5.81
CA PRO A 286 -7.97 -25.10 -4.85
C PRO A 286 -9.13 -24.11 -4.95
N TYR A 287 -10.34 -24.66 -5.08
CA TYR A 287 -11.59 -23.93 -5.03
C TYR A 287 -12.08 -23.82 -3.58
N VAL A 288 -12.33 -22.61 -3.13
CA VAL A 288 -12.78 -22.37 -1.75
C VAL A 288 -13.87 -21.31 -1.70
N ASN A 289 -14.64 -21.33 -0.62
CA ASN A 289 -15.70 -20.36 -0.37
C ASN A 289 -15.23 -19.11 0.40
N GLU A 290 -13.96 -19.05 0.77
CA GLU A 290 -13.35 -17.95 1.51
C GLU A 290 -11.90 -17.66 1.06
N ALA A 291 -11.64 -16.42 0.65
CA ALA A 291 -10.29 -16.00 0.26
C ALA A 291 -9.73 -14.97 1.23
N LYS A 292 -8.44 -15.07 1.57
CA LYS A 292 -7.75 -14.06 2.37
C LYS A 292 -7.04 -13.09 1.41
N TYR A 293 -7.27 -11.80 1.60
CA TYR A 293 -6.62 -10.74 0.82
C TYR A 293 -6.35 -9.52 1.71
N LEU A 294 -5.10 -9.05 1.75
CA LEU A 294 -4.66 -7.89 2.55
C LEU A 294 -5.14 -7.90 4.01
N GLY A 295 -5.12 -9.08 4.63
CA GLY A 295 -5.52 -9.27 6.04
C GLY A 295 -7.03 -9.34 6.29
N MET A 296 -7.85 -9.27 5.23
CA MET A 296 -9.30 -9.44 5.27
C MET A 296 -9.69 -10.80 4.67
N THR A 297 -10.84 -11.34 5.10
CA THR A 297 -11.36 -12.63 4.60
C THR A 297 -12.65 -12.35 3.85
N LEU A 298 -12.64 -12.60 2.55
CA LEU A 298 -13.77 -12.39 1.65
C LEU A 298 -14.52 -13.71 1.51
N ASP A 299 -15.76 -13.75 1.99
CA ASP A 299 -16.66 -14.88 1.79
C ASP A 299 -17.26 -14.81 0.38
N ALA A 300 -17.59 -15.95 -0.25
CA ALA A 300 -18.23 -16.00 -1.58
C ALA A 300 -19.51 -15.14 -1.69
N LYS A 301 -20.24 -14.96 -0.59
CA LYS A 301 -21.46 -14.12 -0.54
C LYS A 301 -21.21 -12.70 -0.02
N LEU A 302 -19.97 -12.37 0.32
CA LEU A 302 -19.53 -11.10 0.92
C LEU A 302 -20.33 -10.71 2.19
N ARG A 303 -20.63 -11.70 3.05
CA ARG A 303 -21.36 -11.50 4.32
C ARG A 303 -20.43 -11.21 5.50
N TRP A 304 -19.12 -11.34 5.30
CA TRP A 304 -18.04 -11.17 6.28
C TRP A 304 -18.23 -11.96 7.59
N LYS A 305 -19.00 -13.04 7.56
CA LYS A 305 -19.32 -13.82 8.76
C LYS A 305 -18.09 -14.57 9.22
N GLU A 306 -17.38 -15.22 8.29
CA GLU A 306 -16.17 -15.97 8.64
C GLU A 306 -15.02 -15.03 8.99
N HIS A 307 -14.95 -13.85 8.35
CA HIS A 307 -14.01 -12.80 8.75
C HIS A 307 -14.15 -12.41 10.22
N VAL A 308 -15.37 -12.07 10.66
CA VAL A 308 -15.64 -11.66 12.05
C VAL A 308 -15.32 -12.80 13.04
N LYS A 309 -15.68 -14.05 12.70
CA LYS A 309 -15.35 -15.22 13.54
C LYS A 309 -13.83 -15.44 13.66
N LYS A 310 -13.09 -15.36 12.55
CA LYS A 310 -11.62 -15.50 12.54
C LYS A 310 -10.97 -14.40 13.38
N LYS A 311 -11.42 -13.16 13.21
CA LYS A 311 -10.96 -12.02 14.04
C LYS A 311 -11.26 -12.20 15.51
N LYS A 312 -12.48 -12.65 15.87
CA LYS A 312 -12.81 -12.99 17.27
C LYS A 312 -11.86 -14.05 17.83
N THR A 313 -11.58 -15.10 17.05
CA THR A 313 -10.69 -16.19 17.48
C THR A 313 -9.26 -15.68 17.70
N GLU A 314 -8.75 -14.88 16.76
CA GLU A 314 -7.44 -14.21 16.90
C GLU A 314 -7.38 -13.34 18.17
N LEU A 315 -8.42 -12.54 18.40
CA LEU A 315 -8.53 -11.67 19.57
C LEU A 315 -8.55 -12.44 20.88
N VAL A 316 -9.28 -13.56 20.95
CA VAL A 316 -9.33 -14.43 22.13
C VAL A 316 -7.95 -15.04 22.40
N LEU A 317 -7.26 -15.51 21.36
CA LEU A 317 -5.90 -16.05 21.51
C LEU A 317 -4.92 -14.98 22.00
N LYS A 318 -4.97 -13.76 21.45
CA LYS A 318 -4.14 -12.64 21.91
C LYS A 318 -4.47 -12.25 23.34
N LEU A 319 -5.75 -12.17 23.70
CA LEU A 319 -6.18 -11.88 25.06
C LEU A 319 -5.67 -12.94 26.04
N ARG A 320 -5.75 -14.23 25.69
CA ARG A 320 -5.23 -15.32 26.54
C ARG A 320 -3.73 -15.18 26.80
N LYS A 321 -2.93 -14.86 25.77
CA LYS A 321 -1.49 -14.62 25.92
C LYS A 321 -1.16 -13.44 26.82
N MET A 322 -2.04 -12.44 26.86
CA MET A 322 -1.90 -11.24 27.69
C MET A 322 -2.76 -11.30 28.97
N TYR A 323 -3.36 -12.45 29.28
CA TYR A 323 -4.31 -12.55 30.39
C TYR A 323 -3.63 -12.27 31.73
N TRP A 324 -2.37 -12.65 31.89
CA TRP A 324 -1.58 -12.35 33.08
C TRP A 324 -1.33 -10.84 33.28
N LEU A 325 -1.37 -10.03 32.21
CA LEU A 325 -1.23 -8.56 32.26
C LEU A 325 -2.56 -7.83 32.42
N ILE A 326 -3.60 -8.31 31.74
CA ILE A 326 -4.89 -7.64 31.64
C ILE A 326 -5.88 -8.16 32.70
N GLY A 327 -5.64 -9.36 33.20
CA GLY A 327 -6.53 -10.08 34.10
C GLY A 327 -6.63 -9.48 35.50
N ARG A 328 -7.48 -10.13 36.30
CA ARG A 328 -7.82 -9.72 37.67
C ARG A 328 -6.62 -9.77 38.61
N GLN A 329 -5.75 -10.76 38.41
CA GLN A 329 -4.54 -10.97 39.22
C GLN A 329 -3.37 -10.05 38.86
N SER A 330 -3.52 -9.22 37.81
CA SER A 330 -2.48 -8.26 37.42
C SER A 330 -2.47 -7.04 38.34
N THR A 331 -1.28 -6.69 38.83
CA THR A 331 -1.00 -5.50 39.65
C THR A 331 -1.02 -4.18 38.87
N MET A 332 -1.21 -4.23 37.55
CA MET A 332 -1.22 -3.04 36.71
C MET A 332 -2.42 -2.14 36.98
N THR A 333 -2.23 -0.83 36.85
CA THR A 333 -3.32 0.15 36.92
C THR A 333 -4.33 -0.05 35.78
N ILE A 334 -5.59 0.31 36.04
CA ILE A 334 -6.67 0.26 35.04
C ILE A 334 -6.29 1.05 33.78
N GLY A 335 -5.63 2.20 33.93
CA GLY A 335 -5.16 3.02 32.82
C GLY A 335 -4.18 2.28 31.90
N ASN A 336 -3.20 1.57 32.47
CA ASN A 336 -2.24 0.80 31.68
C ASN A 336 -2.87 -0.44 31.03
N LYS A 337 -3.78 -1.13 31.73
CA LYS A 337 -4.57 -2.23 31.16
C LYS A 337 -5.43 -1.75 29.99
N LEU A 338 -6.03 -0.57 30.12
CA LEU A 338 -6.81 0.07 29.07
C LEU A 338 -5.93 0.49 27.88
N LEU A 339 -4.72 0.98 28.13
CA LEU A 339 -3.75 1.31 27.09
C LEU A 339 -3.38 0.06 26.28
N LEU A 340 -3.13 -1.08 26.93
CA LEU A 340 -2.89 -2.36 26.24
C LEU A 340 -4.08 -2.78 25.37
N TYR A 341 -5.32 -2.62 25.88
CA TYR A 341 -6.50 -2.84 25.05
C TYR A 341 -6.54 -1.92 23.83
N LYS A 342 -6.34 -0.61 24.02
CA LYS A 342 -6.40 0.40 22.95
C LYS A 342 -5.29 0.22 21.91
N GLN A 343 -4.11 -0.25 22.29
CA GLN A 343 -2.94 -0.37 21.40
C GLN A 343 -2.77 -1.76 20.77
N VAL A 344 -3.20 -2.83 21.42
CA VAL A 344 -2.94 -4.20 20.93
C VAL A 344 -4.21 -4.88 20.44
N LEU A 345 -5.31 -4.80 21.19
CA LEU A 345 -6.54 -5.52 20.86
C LEU A 345 -7.47 -4.72 19.94
N LYS A 346 -7.65 -3.41 20.20
CA LYS A 346 -8.50 -2.54 19.38
C LYS A 346 -8.06 -2.49 17.91
N PRO A 347 -6.75 -2.40 17.57
CA PRO A 347 -6.32 -2.36 16.16
C PRO A 347 -6.64 -3.63 15.37
N VAL A 348 -6.65 -4.79 16.01
CA VAL A 348 -6.88 -6.09 15.33
C VAL A 348 -8.27 -6.20 14.73
N TRP A 349 -9.31 -5.81 15.48
CA TRP A 349 -10.68 -5.80 14.97
C TRP A 349 -10.99 -4.54 14.18
N SER A 350 -10.46 -3.39 14.57
CA SER A 350 -10.75 -2.13 13.88
C SER A 350 -10.14 -2.03 12.49
N TYR A 351 -9.13 -2.84 12.15
CA TYR A 351 -8.62 -2.96 10.79
C TYR A 351 -9.73 -3.42 9.83
N GLY A 352 -9.92 -2.70 8.73
CA GLY A 352 -10.98 -2.96 7.75
C GLY A 352 -12.40 -2.67 8.22
N ALA A 353 -12.59 -2.03 9.38
CA ALA A 353 -13.90 -1.74 9.97
C ALA A 353 -14.83 -0.92 9.06
N GLN A 354 -14.24 -0.13 8.16
CA GLN A 354 -14.98 0.63 7.16
C GLN A 354 -15.71 -0.27 6.15
N LEU A 355 -15.18 -1.48 5.91
CA LEU A 355 -15.72 -2.43 4.93
C LEU A 355 -16.54 -3.52 5.63
N TRP A 356 -15.97 -4.22 6.61
CA TRP A 356 -16.71 -5.27 7.32
C TRP A 356 -17.77 -4.70 8.29
N GLY A 357 -17.74 -3.40 8.59
CA GLY A 357 -18.78 -2.71 9.35
C GLY A 357 -20.17 -2.77 8.70
N CYS A 358 -20.22 -3.02 7.38
CA CYS A 358 -21.44 -3.25 6.59
C CYS A 358 -22.18 -4.55 6.93
N THR A 359 -21.61 -5.37 7.81
CA THR A 359 -22.20 -6.64 8.22
C THR A 359 -23.54 -6.51 8.92
N ALA A 360 -24.27 -7.64 8.95
CA ALA A 360 -25.45 -7.78 9.78
C ALA A 360 -25.15 -7.39 11.24
N PRO A 361 -26.09 -6.74 11.94
CA PRO A 361 -25.89 -6.28 13.31
C PRO A 361 -25.54 -7.44 14.27
N THR A 362 -26.04 -8.64 13.99
CA THR A 362 -25.70 -9.86 14.75
C THR A 362 -24.22 -10.18 14.71
N ASN A 363 -23.54 -9.96 13.58
CA ASN A 363 -22.09 -10.17 13.46
C ASN A 363 -21.31 -9.05 14.18
N ARG A 364 -21.73 -7.79 14.06
CA ARG A 364 -21.11 -6.67 14.81
C ARG A 364 -21.17 -6.88 16.33
N GLN A 365 -22.30 -7.38 16.82
CA GLN A 365 -22.48 -7.72 18.24
C GLN A 365 -21.49 -8.76 18.75
N ILE A 366 -20.94 -9.65 17.90
CA ILE A 366 -19.94 -10.63 18.32
C ILE A 366 -18.68 -9.94 18.83
N ILE A 367 -18.22 -8.89 18.14
CA ILE A 367 -17.06 -8.09 18.54
C ILE A 367 -17.42 -7.19 19.72
N GLN A 368 -18.63 -6.62 19.76
CA GLN A 368 -19.08 -5.82 20.91
C GLN A 368 -19.08 -6.65 22.20
N ARG A 369 -19.60 -7.89 22.17
CA ARG A 369 -19.57 -8.79 23.32
C ARG A 369 -18.13 -9.11 23.75
N PHE A 370 -17.22 -9.28 22.79
CA PHE A 370 -15.80 -9.45 23.10
C PHE A 370 -15.21 -8.21 23.78
N GLN A 371 -15.46 -7.00 23.26
CA GLN A 371 -15.04 -5.75 23.89
C GLN A 371 -15.57 -5.66 25.33
N ASN A 372 -16.88 -5.89 25.54
CA ASN A 372 -17.49 -5.85 26.87
C ASN A 372 -16.82 -6.85 27.82
N SER A 373 -16.52 -8.06 27.35
CA SER A 373 -15.82 -9.07 28.13
C SER A 373 -14.41 -8.62 28.53
N VAL A 374 -13.68 -7.93 27.64
CA VAL A 374 -12.34 -7.41 27.95
C VAL A 374 -12.42 -6.25 28.94
N LEU A 375 -13.34 -5.30 28.75
CA LEU A 375 -13.51 -4.17 29.67
C LEU A 375 -13.88 -4.62 31.09
N ARG A 376 -14.72 -5.65 31.21
CA ARG A 376 -15.03 -6.31 32.49
C ARG A 376 -13.81 -7.00 33.10
N CYS A 377 -12.96 -7.61 32.29
CA CYS A 377 -11.72 -8.23 32.76
C CYS A 377 -10.75 -7.17 33.34
N ILE A 378 -10.66 -6.00 32.69
CA ILE A 378 -9.80 -4.89 33.10
C ILE A 378 -10.23 -4.28 34.44
N THR A 379 -11.55 -4.09 34.61
CA THR A 379 -12.15 -3.41 35.77
C THR A 379 -12.53 -4.34 36.91
N ASP A 380 -12.44 -5.65 36.68
CA ASP A 380 -13.01 -6.68 37.54
C ASP A 380 -14.51 -6.45 37.87
N ALA A 381 -15.26 -5.90 36.91
CA ALA A 381 -16.64 -5.52 37.13
C ALA A 381 -17.59 -6.74 37.27
N PRO A 382 -18.49 -6.76 38.27
CA PRO A 382 -19.50 -7.81 38.44
C PRO A 382 -20.47 -7.92 37.28
N TRP A 383 -21.09 -9.09 37.11
CA TRP A 383 -21.98 -9.41 35.98
C TRP A 383 -23.17 -8.45 35.82
N TYR A 384 -23.72 -7.94 36.94
CA TYR A 384 -24.90 -7.05 36.97
C TYR A 384 -24.59 -5.58 36.62
N PHE A 385 -23.30 -5.20 36.58
CA PHE A 385 -22.92 -3.84 36.21
C PHE A 385 -23.26 -3.59 34.74
N ARG A 386 -23.87 -2.44 34.41
CA ARG A 386 -24.32 -2.17 33.03
C ARG A 386 -23.14 -1.93 32.09
N ASN A 387 -23.15 -2.54 30.90
CA ASN A 387 -22.08 -2.34 29.91
C ASN A 387 -21.95 -0.86 29.51
N ASP A 388 -23.06 -0.14 29.34
CA ASP A 388 -23.03 1.27 28.95
C ASP A 388 -22.43 2.17 30.04
N ALA A 389 -22.50 1.76 31.31
CA ALA A 389 -21.80 2.45 32.39
C ALA A 389 -20.28 2.22 32.29
N LEU A 390 -19.83 0.99 32.00
CA LEU A 390 -18.39 0.68 31.82
C LEU A 390 -17.78 1.48 30.67
N HIS A 391 -18.51 1.58 29.57
CA HIS A 391 -18.05 2.33 28.41
C HIS A 391 -17.89 3.82 28.72
N ARG A 392 -18.83 4.41 29.48
CA ARG A 392 -18.75 5.81 29.91
C ARG A 392 -17.62 6.05 30.91
N GLU A 393 -17.49 5.20 31.93
CA GLU A 393 -16.44 5.33 32.95
C GLU A 393 -15.04 5.17 32.39
N LEU A 394 -14.84 4.21 31.47
CA LEU A 394 -13.53 3.97 30.85
C LEU A 394 -13.24 4.89 29.65
N ASN A 395 -14.21 5.72 29.26
CA ASN A 395 -14.16 6.55 28.05
C ASN A 395 -13.73 5.72 26.82
N VAL A 396 -14.50 4.68 26.54
CA VAL A 396 -14.29 3.74 25.43
C VAL A 396 -15.52 3.72 24.55
N ASP A 397 -15.34 4.10 23.29
CA ASP A 397 -16.40 4.01 22.28
C ASP A 397 -16.86 2.57 22.05
N SER A 398 -18.15 2.42 21.77
CA SER A 398 -18.72 1.16 21.27
C SER A 398 -18.16 0.81 19.89
N VAL A 399 -18.22 -0.48 19.53
CA VAL A 399 -17.76 -0.97 18.22
C VAL A 399 -18.46 -0.22 17.08
N ASP A 400 -19.76 -0.01 17.19
CA ASP A 400 -20.54 0.70 16.16
C ASP A 400 -20.07 2.16 16.02
N GLN A 401 -19.84 2.89 17.13
CA GLN A 401 -19.31 4.26 17.08
C GLN A 401 -17.92 4.33 16.42
N VAL A 402 -17.04 3.38 16.73
CA VAL A 402 -15.71 3.30 16.11
C VAL A 402 -15.81 3.00 14.61
N ILE A 403 -16.73 2.12 14.21
CA ILE A 403 -17.00 1.84 12.79
C ILE A 403 -17.43 3.14 12.09
N LYS A 404 -18.38 3.90 12.65
CA LYS A 404 -18.85 5.16 12.08
C LYS A 404 -17.73 6.19 11.92
N GLN A 405 -16.95 6.40 12.99
CA GLN A 405 -15.79 7.32 12.97
C GLN A 405 -14.75 6.92 11.91
N ARG A 406 -14.49 5.61 11.75
CA ARG A 406 -13.54 5.12 10.76
C ARG A 406 -14.08 5.21 9.34
N ALA A 407 -15.37 4.97 9.15
CA ALA A 407 -16.05 5.11 7.87
C ALA A 407 -16.04 6.57 7.42
N SER A 408 -16.43 7.52 8.30
CA SER A 408 -16.42 8.95 7.99
C SER A 408 -15.02 9.47 7.69
N ALA A 409 -14.01 9.10 8.49
CA ALA A 409 -12.62 9.46 8.21
C ALA A 409 -12.12 8.91 6.87
N HIS A 410 -12.54 7.70 6.50
CA HIS A 410 -12.19 7.09 5.21
C HIS A 410 -12.86 7.80 4.04
N LEU A 411 -14.14 8.17 4.15
CA LEU A 411 -14.83 8.95 3.12
C LEU A 411 -14.20 10.32 2.92
N THR A 412 -13.89 11.05 4.00
CA THR A 412 -13.20 12.34 3.91
C THR A 412 -11.86 12.19 3.20
N ARG A 413 -11.10 11.14 3.55
CA ARG A 413 -9.82 10.84 2.89
C ARG A 413 -9.98 10.51 1.40
N LEU A 414 -11.02 9.79 1.01
CA LEU A 414 -11.32 9.49 -0.40
C LEU A 414 -11.73 10.76 -1.16
N ARG A 415 -12.51 11.66 -0.54
CA ARG A 415 -12.90 12.96 -1.14
C ARG A 415 -11.70 13.86 -1.40
N ASP A 416 -10.76 13.88 -0.47
CA ASP A 416 -9.53 14.68 -0.58
C ASP A 416 -8.42 13.94 -1.35
N HIS A 417 -8.72 12.78 -1.94
CA HIS A 417 -7.73 11.97 -2.64
C HIS A 417 -7.43 12.55 -4.02
N LEU A 418 -6.14 12.62 -4.38
CA LEU A 418 -5.68 13.15 -5.68
C LEU A 418 -5.97 12.21 -6.87
N ASN A 419 -6.51 11.02 -6.63
CA ASN A 419 -6.63 9.96 -7.63
C ASN A 419 -8.11 9.80 -8.00
N GLU A 420 -8.43 9.99 -9.27
CA GLU A 420 -9.79 9.88 -9.80
C GLU A 420 -10.41 8.50 -9.53
N GLU A 421 -9.62 7.42 -9.60
CA GLU A 421 -10.10 6.06 -9.31
C GLU A 421 -10.47 5.86 -7.83
N ALA A 422 -9.82 6.58 -6.91
CA ALA A 422 -10.19 6.55 -5.50
C ALA A 422 -11.47 7.38 -5.24
N VAL A 423 -11.65 8.48 -5.99
CA VAL A 423 -12.85 9.30 -5.93
C VAL A 423 -14.05 8.56 -6.51
N LYS A 424 -13.89 7.73 -7.55
CA LYS A 424 -14.95 6.84 -8.08
C LYS A 424 -15.49 5.86 -7.03
N LEU A 425 -14.71 5.49 -6.02
CA LEU A 425 -15.20 4.65 -4.92
C LEU A 425 -16.19 5.39 -3.99
N LEU A 426 -16.34 6.70 -4.13
CA LEU A 426 -17.38 7.46 -3.46
C LEU A 426 -18.75 7.30 -4.14
N ASP A 427 -18.85 6.57 -5.26
CA ASP A 427 -20.03 6.64 -6.12
C ASP A 427 -21.34 6.40 -5.36
N VAL A 428 -22.06 7.53 -5.30
CA VAL A 428 -23.39 7.75 -4.75
C VAL A 428 -24.41 7.53 -5.87
N GLU A 429 -24.18 6.56 -6.77
CA GLU A 429 -25.22 6.19 -7.71
C GLU A 429 -26.31 5.45 -6.94
N ASP A 430 -27.46 6.11 -6.81
CA ASP A 430 -28.75 5.57 -6.35
C ASP A 430 -29.25 4.49 -7.31
N LEU A 431 -28.50 3.40 -7.41
CA LEU A 431 -28.96 2.17 -8.02
C LEU A 431 -29.97 1.55 -7.06
N THR A 432 -31.15 1.21 -7.59
CA THR A 432 -32.16 0.43 -6.87
C THR A 432 -31.53 -0.86 -6.33
N ARG A 433 -31.35 -0.92 -5.00
CA ARG A 433 -30.58 -1.99 -4.37
C ARG A 433 -31.43 -3.22 -4.12
N ARG A 434 -31.12 -4.32 -4.79
CA ARG A 434 -31.82 -5.59 -4.64
C ARG A 434 -31.44 -6.29 -3.33
N LEU A 435 -30.17 -6.24 -2.93
CA LEU A 435 -29.68 -6.98 -1.76
C LEU A 435 -29.87 -6.24 -0.42
N LYS A 436 -30.32 -4.98 -0.44
CA LYS A 436 -30.54 -4.12 0.74
C LYS A 436 -29.37 -4.13 1.74
N ARG A 437 -28.14 -4.20 1.23
CA ARG A 437 -26.92 -4.19 2.05
C ARG A 437 -26.51 -2.76 2.37
N THR A 438 -26.04 -2.55 3.59
CA THR A 438 -25.46 -1.27 4.02
C THR A 438 -24.12 -1.09 3.34
N LYS A 439 -23.89 0.05 2.68
CA LYS A 439 -22.61 0.35 2.03
C LYS A 439 -21.64 1.08 2.98
N PRO A 440 -20.32 1.05 2.73
CA PRO A 440 -19.32 1.71 3.57
C PRO A 440 -19.61 3.19 3.83
N HIS A 441 -20.19 3.91 2.85
CA HIS A 441 -20.52 5.33 3.00
C HIS A 441 -21.73 5.60 3.90
N GLU A 442 -22.63 4.63 4.05
CA GLU A 442 -23.83 4.73 4.91
C GLU A 442 -23.52 4.44 6.38
N LEU A 443 -22.31 3.96 6.66
CA LEU A 443 -21.80 3.81 8.01
C LEU A 443 -21.33 5.14 8.61
N ALA A 444 -21.03 6.14 7.78
CA ALA A 444 -20.43 7.41 8.21
C ALA A 444 -21.39 8.34 8.95
#